data_AF-A0A9D2EXX4-F1
#
_entry.id   AF-A0A9D2EXX4-F1
#
_cell.length_a   1.000
_cell.length_b   1.000
_cell.length_c   1.000
_cell.angle_alpha   90.00
_cell.angle_beta   90.00
_cell.angle_gamma   90.00
#
_symmetry.space_group_name_H-M   'P 1'
#
loop_
_entity.id
_entity.type
_entity.pdbx_description
1 polymer ?
#
loop_
_entity_poly.entity_id
_entity_poly.type
_entity_poly.pdbx_seq_one_letter_code
_entity_poly.pdbx_strand_id
1 'polypeptide(L)'
;MRIGVAQIATRAGELGRTCERMVEQSRLAAEKNVDLLVFPLAALCGASPVSAVDREGFLLDVAGCVMRLAEELACPCLVPVLTEFDDRATAEALLIDGGDITPVRLAARLEAMAASGGDEPSDGLPELAFRGARLGVAFTYEELDAYDEYDYDVDVVIFLSGYGFAVDDPSSALGCALAESRFPADAEATGAWLVAAGSLGCYDAQVFCGSSFVLAPWGELAAQAPTLEEALLVCDVDPSDEGPLEGPLTPEVYDAPLMTWGALTLGLAEACGGEGRGACALAVGELPALLALTLAADALGPMGVRVLAPVTSRPESDSVALSLVRALRIPEDNVERVDVSGAGSPGLERDLAQAHLADLARRTGAVALGFADKTGLALEPQDGARASQLEPLADLYRSDVVALARMRNTMSPVVGQEAFAGVRVPEVEGLDAEFPAAETRLAFMDLVLSSYVEWELPVSDIAAERGHAAAVEAVVSRLRELEGARPACPPSFTLSTKTLDEARGPVGLSWRDRPREKDERLEGRLAQFASGAVTASQGGAPSDERGADRDRDVADLLGYLRDFSAGGGFSTLDGGPRDTSGPAPGAGAPGTGLWDGPFSEN
;
A
#
# COMPACT_ATOMS: atom_id res chain seq x y z
N MET A 1 -17.57 -13.56 25.26
CA MET A 1 -17.92 -12.15 24.97
C MET A 1 -18.45 -12.05 23.55
N ARG A 2 -19.43 -11.20 23.26
CA ARG A 2 -19.93 -10.96 21.90
C ARG A 2 -19.30 -9.71 21.30
N ILE A 3 -18.47 -9.87 20.26
CA ILE A 3 -17.81 -8.75 19.57
C ILE A 3 -18.57 -8.43 18.28
N GLY A 4 -18.73 -7.15 17.99
CA GLY A 4 -19.21 -6.65 16.70
C GLY A 4 -18.13 -5.86 15.97
N VAL A 5 -18.12 -5.91 14.63
CA VAL A 5 -17.32 -5.00 13.79
C VAL A 5 -18.26 -4.24 12.86
N ALA A 6 -18.24 -2.91 12.97
CA ALA A 6 -19.04 -2.01 12.12
C ALA A 6 -18.25 -1.64 10.86
N GLN A 7 -18.29 -2.50 9.85
CA GLN A 7 -17.71 -2.24 8.53
C GLN A 7 -18.57 -1.24 7.76
N ILE A 8 -18.22 0.05 7.87
CA ILE A 8 -18.95 1.16 7.26
C ILE A 8 -18.05 1.94 6.30
N ALA A 9 -18.62 2.40 5.18
CA ALA A 9 -17.95 3.29 4.24
C ALA A 9 -18.11 4.74 4.69
N THR A 10 -17.05 5.42 5.08
CA THR A 10 -17.11 6.84 5.45
C THR A 10 -16.37 7.67 4.42
N ARG A 11 -16.45 9.00 4.58
CA ARG A 11 -15.71 9.93 3.75
C ARG A 11 -14.84 10.78 4.67
N ALA A 12 -13.55 10.86 4.36
CA ALA A 12 -12.60 11.66 5.13
C ALA A 12 -13.13 13.09 5.29
N GLY A 13 -13.14 13.59 6.53
CA GLY A 13 -13.59 14.94 6.87
C GLY A 13 -15.11 15.13 7.06
N GLU A 14 -15.97 14.17 6.71
CA GLU A 14 -17.43 14.26 6.99
C GLU A 14 -17.77 13.88 8.45
N LEU A 15 -17.02 14.40 9.42
CA LEU A 15 -17.04 14.00 10.83
C LEU A 15 -18.46 13.95 11.44
N GLY A 16 -19.29 14.96 11.19
CA GLY A 16 -20.65 15.02 11.71
C GLY A 16 -21.56 13.90 11.19
N ARG A 17 -21.50 13.61 9.88
CA ARG A 17 -22.25 12.51 9.26
C ARG A 17 -21.72 11.17 9.73
N THR A 18 -20.40 11.03 9.78
CA THR A 18 -19.75 9.81 10.29
C THR A 18 -20.17 9.51 11.73
N CYS A 19 -20.16 10.51 12.61
CA CYS A 19 -20.60 10.39 14.00
C CYS A 19 -22.06 9.88 14.08
N GLU A 20 -22.97 10.44 13.29
CA GLU A 20 -24.38 9.97 13.22
C GLU A 20 -24.48 8.50 12.82
N ARG A 21 -23.70 8.08 11.82
CA ARG A 21 -23.65 6.69 11.37
C ARG A 21 -23.09 5.75 12.42
N MET A 22 -22.03 6.15 13.13
CA MET A 22 -21.46 5.35 14.21
C MET A 22 -22.47 5.16 15.35
N VAL A 23 -23.22 6.20 15.71
CA VAL A 23 -24.33 6.08 16.69
C VAL A 23 -25.40 5.10 16.20
N GLU A 24 -25.79 5.15 14.93
CA GLU A 24 -26.74 4.20 14.35
C GLU A 24 -26.22 2.74 14.43
N GLN A 25 -24.96 2.51 14.07
CA GLN A 25 -24.35 1.18 14.16
C GLN A 25 -24.29 0.68 15.61
N SER A 26 -23.99 1.54 16.57
CA SER A 26 -24.00 1.18 18.00
C SER A 26 -25.38 0.71 18.47
N ARG A 27 -26.47 1.31 17.96
CA ARG A 27 -27.84 0.90 18.29
C ARG A 27 -28.15 -0.48 17.71
N LEU A 28 -27.78 -0.72 16.45
CA LEU A 28 -27.94 -2.03 15.81
C LEU A 28 -27.10 -3.12 16.51
N ALA A 29 -25.91 -2.78 16.98
CA ALA A 29 -25.05 -3.68 17.75
C ALA A 29 -25.67 -4.00 19.12
N ALA A 30 -26.18 -2.98 19.84
CA ALA A 30 -26.88 -3.16 21.10
C ALA A 30 -28.12 -4.07 20.98
N GLU A 31 -28.92 -3.93 19.90
CA GLU A 31 -30.05 -4.82 19.61
C GLU A 31 -29.63 -6.28 19.41
N LYS A 32 -28.41 -6.52 18.95
CA LYS A 32 -27.81 -7.85 18.78
C LYS A 32 -27.09 -8.35 20.04
N ASN A 33 -27.16 -7.60 21.14
CA ASN A 33 -26.46 -7.86 22.41
C ASN A 33 -24.93 -7.90 22.25
N VAL A 34 -24.39 -7.06 21.38
CA VAL A 34 -22.93 -6.88 21.27
C VAL A 34 -22.40 -6.27 22.57
N ASP A 35 -21.34 -6.88 23.09
CA ASP A 35 -20.66 -6.44 24.31
C ASP A 35 -19.62 -5.34 24.01
N LEU A 36 -18.93 -5.44 22.87
CA LEU A 36 -17.96 -4.47 22.36
C LEU A 36 -18.12 -4.32 20.85
N LEU A 37 -18.39 -3.10 20.39
CA LEU A 37 -18.43 -2.77 18.95
C LEU A 37 -17.11 -2.12 18.52
N VAL A 38 -16.44 -2.68 17.53
CA VAL A 38 -15.20 -2.16 16.96
C VAL A 38 -15.51 -1.38 15.68
N PHE A 39 -15.01 -0.16 15.58
CA PHE A 39 -15.00 0.61 14.33
C PHE A 39 -13.64 0.46 13.62
N PRO A 40 -13.61 0.39 12.27
CA PRO A 40 -12.36 0.36 11.51
C PRO A 40 -11.51 1.64 11.65
N LEU A 41 -10.21 1.54 11.42
CA LEU A 41 -9.25 2.64 11.64
C LEU A 41 -9.65 3.93 10.92
N ALA A 42 -9.91 3.84 9.61
CA ALA A 42 -10.20 5.01 8.78
C ALA A 42 -11.62 5.58 8.97
N ALA A 43 -12.48 4.95 9.78
CA ALA A 43 -13.89 5.28 9.82
C ALA A 43 -14.13 6.74 10.26
N LEU A 44 -13.51 7.20 11.37
CA LEU A 44 -13.73 8.54 11.90
C LEU A 44 -12.82 9.59 11.24
N CYS A 45 -11.51 9.36 11.23
CA CYS A 45 -10.52 10.35 10.82
C CYS A 45 -10.04 10.22 9.36
N GLY A 46 -10.36 9.12 8.68
CA GLY A 46 -9.65 8.71 7.46
C GLY A 46 -8.36 7.96 7.76
N ALA A 47 -7.67 7.53 6.71
CA ALA A 47 -6.45 6.71 6.82
C ALA A 47 -5.15 7.53 6.98
N SER A 48 -5.17 8.82 6.63
CA SER A 48 -3.98 9.67 6.63
C SER A 48 -4.15 10.88 7.56
N PRO A 49 -3.05 11.38 8.17
CA PRO A 49 -3.09 12.61 8.94
C PRO A 49 -3.32 13.83 8.04
N VAL A 50 -3.99 14.85 8.58
CA VAL A 50 -4.09 16.16 7.93
C VAL A 50 -2.75 16.90 7.96
N SER A 51 -2.64 17.96 7.14
CA SER A 51 -1.45 18.81 7.12
C SER A 51 -1.16 19.39 8.51
N ALA A 52 0.12 19.61 8.83
CA ALA A 52 0.52 20.14 10.14
C ALA A 52 -0.14 21.50 10.48
N VAL A 53 -0.48 22.32 9.47
CA VAL A 53 -1.14 23.61 9.68
C VAL A 53 -2.63 23.51 10.00
N ASP A 54 -3.30 22.42 9.58
CA ASP A 54 -4.72 22.18 9.82
C ASP A 54 -4.96 21.32 11.07
N ARG A 55 -3.90 20.72 11.61
CA ARG A 55 -3.94 19.68 12.64
C ARG A 55 -4.66 20.11 13.92
N GLU A 56 -4.35 21.28 14.46
CA GLU A 56 -4.98 21.77 15.69
C GLU A 56 -6.51 21.87 15.54
N GLY A 57 -6.97 22.48 14.44
CA GLY A 57 -8.40 22.59 14.16
C GLY A 57 -9.07 21.24 13.97
N PHE A 58 -8.44 20.35 13.19
CA PHE A 58 -8.96 19.00 12.95
C PHE A 58 -9.08 18.20 14.24
N LEU A 59 -8.08 18.22 15.12
CA LEU A 59 -8.12 17.50 16.39
C LEU A 59 -9.19 18.06 17.34
N LEU A 60 -9.44 19.37 17.33
CA LEU A 60 -10.55 19.98 18.09
C LEU A 60 -11.92 19.48 17.60
N ASP A 61 -12.10 19.37 16.28
CA ASP A 61 -13.35 18.86 15.69
C ASP A 61 -13.53 17.36 15.96
N VAL A 62 -12.44 16.57 15.87
CA VAL A 62 -12.44 15.15 16.26
C VAL A 62 -12.79 14.99 17.74
N ALA A 63 -12.19 15.79 18.63
CA ALA A 63 -12.51 15.77 20.05
C ALA A 63 -13.99 16.08 20.31
N GLY A 64 -14.57 17.07 19.62
CA GLY A 64 -16.00 17.35 19.68
C GLY A 64 -16.86 16.16 19.24
N CYS A 65 -16.45 15.44 18.19
CA CYS A 65 -17.13 14.23 17.74
C CYS A 65 -17.02 13.09 18.75
N VAL A 66 -15.84 12.86 19.33
CA VAL A 66 -15.62 11.85 20.38
C VAL A 66 -16.48 12.14 21.61
N MET A 67 -16.57 13.40 22.04
CA MET A 67 -17.45 13.80 23.15
C MET A 67 -18.92 13.48 22.85
N ARG A 68 -19.37 13.77 21.63
CA ARG A 68 -20.74 13.43 21.19
C ARG A 68 -20.97 11.92 21.16
N LEU A 69 -20.00 11.14 20.67
CA LEU A 69 -20.07 9.68 20.67
C LEU A 69 -20.18 9.14 22.11
N ALA A 70 -19.39 9.67 23.05
CA ALA A 70 -19.47 9.29 24.45
C ALA A 70 -20.85 9.50 25.07
N GLU A 71 -21.62 10.50 24.63
CA GLU A 71 -22.98 10.74 25.10
C GLU A 71 -24.05 9.89 24.39
N GLU A 72 -23.85 9.54 23.11
CA GLU A 72 -24.91 8.99 22.25
C GLU A 72 -24.78 7.49 21.92
N LEU A 73 -23.61 6.87 22.12
CA LEU A 73 -23.39 5.45 21.82
C LEU A 73 -24.26 4.52 22.69
N ALA A 74 -24.82 3.49 22.08
CA ALA A 74 -25.78 2.58 22.73
C ALA A 74 -25.15 1.34 23.38
N CYS A 75 -23.87 1.08 23.12
CA CYS A 75 -23.08 0.00 23.71
C CYS A 75 -21.60 0.41 23.78
N PRO A 76 -20.76 -0.30 24.54
CA PRO A 76 -19.32 -0.05 24.56
C PRO A 76 -18.72 -0.14 23.15
N CYS A 77 -17.89 0.83 22.77
CA CYS A 77 -17.28 0.89 21.45
C CYS A 77 -15.77 1.14 21.52
N LEU A 78 -15.02 0.52 20.62
CA LEU A 78 -13.64 0.86 20.32
C LEU A 78 -13.62 1.76 19.08
N VAL A 79 -13.25 3.03 19.26
CA VAL A 79 -13.25 4.07 18.23
C VAL A 79 -11.81 4.49 17.91
N PRO A 80 -11.27 4.11 16.74
CA PRO A 80 -9.94 4.53 16.36
C PRO A 80 -9.90 6.01 15.94
N VAL A 81 -8.78 6.66 16.24
CA VAL A 81 -8.46 8.03 15.84
C VAL A 81 -6.99 8.13 15.45
N LEU A 82 -6.67 9.09 14.59
CA LEU A 82 -5.28 9.45 14.30
C LEU A 82 -4.86 10.60 15.21
N THR A 83 -3.81 10.38 15.98
CA THR A 83 -3.21 11.33 16.92
C THR A 83 -1.78 11.65 16.52
N GLU A 84 -1.07 12.41 17.35
CA GLU A 84 0.35 12.68 17.17
C GLU A 84 1.12 12.36 18.44
N PHE A 85 2.25 11.67 18.26
CA PHE A 85 3.21 11.36 19.30
C PHE A 85 4.63 11.56 18.73
N ASP A 86 5.49 12.30 19.43
CA ASP A 86 6.85 12.65 18.98
C ASP A 86 6.93 13.16 17.53
N ASP A 87 6.03 14.09 17.18
CA ASP A 87 5.88 14.66 15.84
C ASP A 87 5.53 13.63 14.73
N ARG A 88 5.08 12.43 15.12
CA ARG A 88 4.63 11.34 14.23
C ARG A 88 3.14 11.08 14.38
N ALA A 89 2.46 10.95 13.25
CA ALA A 89 1.07 10.51 13.27
C ALA A 89 1.00 9.09 13.84
N THR A 90 0.18 8.90 14.86
CA THR A 90 0.08 7.62 15.58
C THR A 90 -1.39 7.26 15.77
N ALA A 91 -1.76 6.04 15.40
CA ALA A 91 -3.10 5.54 15.61
C ALA A 91 -3.35 5.25 17.10
N GLU A 92 -4.51 5.66 17.59
CA GLU A 92 -4.99 5.44 18.95
C GLU A 92 -6.39 4.84 18.90
N ALA A 93 -6.70 3.95 19.84
CA ALA A 93 -8.03 3.39 20.00
C ALA A 93 -8.65 3.93 21.28
N LEU A 94 -9.82 4.56 21.15
CA LEU A 94 -10.58 5.07 22.27
C LEU A 94 -11.65 4.05 22.66
N LEU A 95 -11.52 3.43 23.83
CA LEU A 95 -12.63 2.70 24.43
C LEU A 95 -13.61 3.72 25.01
N ILE A 96 -14.83 3.70 24.49
CA ILE A 96 -15.94 4.53 24.95
C ILE A 96 -17.01 3.63 25.57
N ASP A 97 -17.20 3.74 26.88
CA ASP A 97 -18.19 2.96 27.63
C ASP A 97 -18.89 3.84 28.68
N GLY A 98 -20.21 3.93 28.61
CA GLY A 98 -21.00 4.67 29.61
C GLY A 98 -20.67 6.16 29.74
N GLY A 99 -20.06 6.77 28.71
CA GLY A 99 -19.57 8.16 28.72
C GLY A 99 -18.12 8.31 29.15
N ASP A 100 -17.47 7.24 29.64
CA ASP A 100 -16.05 7.23 29.94
C ASP A 100 -15.25 6.98 28.66
N ILE A 101 -14.19 7.75 28.45
CA ILE A 101 -13.28 7.65 27.30
C ILE A 101 -11.91 7.23 27.81
N THR A 102 -11.44 6.06 27.38
CA THR A 102 -10.12 5.52 27.74
C THR A 102 -9.26 5.35 26.49
N PRO A 103 -8.17 6.11 26.33
CA PRO A 103 -7.21 5.90 25.24
C PRO A 103 -6.32 4.69 25.56
N VAL A 104 -6.38 3.64 24.72
CA VAL A 104 -5.79 2.33 25.00
C VAL A 104 -4.26 2.36 24.88
N ARG A 105 -3.72 2.91 23.78
CA ARG A 105 -2.27 2.99 23.55
C ARG A 105 -1.61 3.93 24.56
N LEU A 106 -2.19 5.11 24.78
CA LEU A 106 -1.66 6.04 25.78
C LEU A 106 -1.68 5.43 27.18
N ALA A 107 -2.74 4.70 27.56
CA ALA A 107 -2.80 4.03 28.85
C ALA A 107 -1.68 2.98 28.99
N ALA A 108 -1.53 2.09 28.01
CA ALA A 108 -0.48 1.07 28.01
C ALA A 108 0.93 1.68 28.09
N ARG A 109 1.18 2.78 27.34
CA ARG A 109 2.45 3.50 27.39
C ARG A 109 2.73 4.09 28.77
N LEU A 110 1.74 4.72 29.41
CA LEU A 110 1.89 5.29 30.75
C LEU A 110 2.19 4.21 31.80
N GLU A 111 1.60 3.03 31.66
CA GLU A 111 1.89 1.88 32.51
C GLU A 111 3.32 1.34 32.30
N ALA A 112 3.75 1.19 31.05
CA ALA A 112 5.12 0.79 30.70
C ALA A 112 6.16 1.78 31.25
N MET A 113 5.91 3.09 31.11
CA MET A 113 6.76 4.15 31.68
C MET A 113 6.83 4.09 33.21
N ALA A 114 5.71 3.79 33.88
CA ALA A 114 5.68 3.66 35.33
C ALA A 114 6.47 2.41 35.80
N ALA A 115 6.45 1.34 35.01
CA ALA A 115 7.16 0.09 35.29
C ALA A 115 8.68 0.20 35.03
N SER A 116 9.12 0.96 34.01
CA SER A 116 10.54 1.08 33.64
C SER A 116 11.36 1.97 34.58
N GLY A 117 10.73 2.78 35.43
CA GLY A 117 11.44 3.62 36.41
C GLY A 117 12.24 4.78 35.79
N GLY A 118 12.01 5.13 34.53
CA GLY A 118 12.63 6.27 33.85
C GLY A 118 13.79 5.97 32.90
N ASP A 119 14.10 4.68 32.67
CA ASP A 119 14.89 4.25 31.49
C ASP A 119 14.04 4.39 30.21
N GLU A 120 14.67 4.37 29.02
CA GLU A 120 13.97 4.49 27.73
C GLU A 120 12.74 3.55 27.72
N PRO A 121 11.53 4.11 27.65
CA PRO A 121 10.33 3.29 27.74
C PRO A 121 10.26 2.39 26.52
N SER A 122 9.99 1.09 26.71
CA SER A 122 9.45 0.31 25.60
C SER A 122 8.09 0.91 25.27
N ASP A 123 7.78 1.06 23.98
CA ASP A 123 6.44 1.38 23.51
C ASP A 123 5.56 0.16 23.79
N GLY A 124 5.09 0.02 25.03
CA GLY A 124 4.24 -1.09 25.44
C GLY A 124 3.06 -1.24 24.49
N LEU A 125 2.77 -2.46 24.06
CA LEU A 125 1.70 -2.70 23.10
C LEU A 125 0.34 -2.34 23.72
N PRO A 126 -0.59 -1.78 22.92
CA PRO A 126 -1.88 -1.32 23.45
C PRO A 126 -2.72 -2.48 24.00
N GLU A 127 -3.00 -2.51 25.30
CA GLU A 127 -3.83 -3.55 25.90
C GLU A 127 -4.90 -3.00 26.84
N LEU A 128 -5.99 -3.76 26.98
CA LEU A 128 -7.03 -3.45 27.96
C LEU A 128 -7.72 -4.70 28.51
N ALA A 129 -8.13 -4.65 29.77
CA ALA A 129 -9.02 -5.64 30.35
C ALA A 129 -10.47 -5.25 30.09
N PHE A 130 -11.24 -6.13 29.47
CA PHE A 130 -12.65 -5.87 29.17
C PHE A 130 -13.49 -7.15 29.37
N ARG A 131 -14.52 -7.04 30.23
CA ARG A 131 -15.45 -8.14 30.57
C ARG A 131 -14.78 -9.48 30.94
N GLY A 132 -13.63 -9.41 31.59
CA GLY A 132 -12.89 -10.59 32.06
C GLY A 132 -11.98 -11.23 31.02
N ALA A 133 -11.82 -10.62 29.85
CA ALA A 133 -10.81 -10.96 28.84
C ALA A 133 -9.76 -9.84 28.76
N ARG A 134 -8.53 -10.18 28.39
CA ARG A 134 -7.44 -9.26 28.05
C ARG A 134 -7.37 -9.10 26.53
N LEU A 135 -7.54 -7.87 26.07
CA LEU A 135 -7.58 -7.52 24.66
C LEU A 135 -6.29 -6.80 24.27
N GLY A 136 -5.59 -7.28 23.25
CA GLY A 136 -4.56 -6.54 22.53
C GLY A 136 -5.17 -5.73 21.38
N VAL A 137 -4.57 -4.59 21.03
CA VAL A 137 -4.97 -3.79 19.86
C VAL A 137 -3.75 -3.49 19.00
N ALA A 138 -3.69 -4.13 17.83
CA ALA A 138 -2.63 -3.96 16.85
C ALA A 138 -3.10 -3.08 15.69
N PHE A 139 -2.25 -2.16 15.23
CA PHE A 139 -2.54 -1.26 14.10
C PHE A 139 -1.66 -1.53 12.89
N THR A 140 -0.55 -2.24 13.10
CA THR A 140 0.39 -2.65 12.06
C THR A 140 0.72 -4.14 12.20
N TYR A 141 1.39 -4.69 11.18
CA TYR A 141 1.85 -6.07 11.21
C TYR A 141 2.95 -6.29 12.24
N GLU A 142 3.84 -5.33 12.41
CA GLU A 142 4.92 -5.38 13.41
C GLU A 142 4.34 -5.42 14.82
N GLU A 143 3.25 -4.70 15.08
CA GLU A 143 2.56 -4.78 16.37
C GLU A 143 1.85 -6.12 16.57
N LEU A 144 1.29 -6.70 15.49
CA LEU A 144 0.69 -8.03 15.55
C LEU A 144 1.75 -9.10 15.83
N ASP A 145 2.90 -9.04 15.16
CA ASP A 145 4.07 -9.89 15.38
C ASP A 145 4.59 -9.75 16.81
N ALA A 146 4.63 -8.53 17.34
CA ALA A 146 5.13 -8.26 18.68
C ALA A 146 4.26 -8.89 19.80
N TYR A 147 2.98 -9.16 19.58
CA TYR A 147 2.16 -9.89 20.55
C TYR A 147 2.63 -11.34 20.73
N ASP A 148 3.12 -11.97 19.66
CA ASP A 148 3.72 -13.31 19.69
C ASP A 148 5.17 -13.25 20.20
N GLU A 149 6.01 -12.40 19.60
CA GLU A 149 7.46 -12.35 19.89
C GLU A 149 7.77 -12.07 21.38
N TYR A 150 6.95 -11.23 22.02
CA TYR A 150 7.14 -10.85 23.43
C TYR A 150 6.24 -11.64 24.40
N ASP A 151 5.60 -12.72 23.95
CA ASP A 151 4.73 -13.60 24.76
C ASP A 151 3.67 -12.82 25.57
N TYR A 152 2.97 -11.87 24.93
CA TYR A 152 1.90 -11.13 25.61
C TYR A 152 0.73 -12.07 25.91
N ASP A 153 0.35 -12.13 27.18
CA ASP A 153 -0.79 -12.93 27.65
C ASP A 153 -2.12 -12.20 27.34
N VAL A 154 -2.57 -12.29 26.08
CA VAL A 154 -3.81 -11.72 25.55
C VAL A 154 -4.77 -12.82 25.11
N ASP A 155 -6.07 -12.63 25.39
CA ASP A 155 -7.11 -13.58 25.00
C ASP A 155 -7.64 -13.31 23.58
N VAL A 156 -7.62 -12.04 23.18
CA VAL A 156 -8.11 -11.56 21.88
C VAL A 156 -7.19 -10.45 21.39
N VAL A 157 -6.79 -10.50 20.12
CA VAL A 157 -6.10 -9.41 19.42
C VAL A 157 -7.09 -8.77 18.45
N ILE A 158 -7.30 -7.46 18.60
CA ILE A 158 -8.08 -6.64 17.66
C ILE A 158 -7.10 -5.99 16.69
N PHE A 159 -7.12 -6.40 15.43
CA PHE A 159 -6.30 -5.83 14.38
C PHE A 159 -7.08 -4.75 13.62
N LEU A 160 -6.60 -3.51 13.69
CA LEU A 160 -7.17 -2.34 13.03
C LEU A 160 -6.32 -1.99 11.82
N SER A 161 -6.65 -2.56 10.65
CA SER A 161 -5.83 -2.43 9.44
C SER A 161 -5.58 -0.97 9.06
N GLY A 162 -4.30 -0.58 9.03
CA GLY A 162 -3.87 0.79 8.81
C GLY A 162 -3.62 1.20 7.36
N TYR A 163 -3.47 0.24 6.46
CA TYR A 163 -3.18 0.51 5.05
C TYR A 163 -4.18 -0.21 4.14
N GLY A 164 -4.36 0.35 2.94
CA GLY A 164 -5.31 -0.11 1.94
C GLY A 164 -4.83 -1.34 1.19
N PHE A 165 -5.67 -1.82 0.28
CA PHE A 165 -5.40 -2.98 -0.55
C PHE A 165 -4.18 -2.78 -1.46
N ALA A 166 -3.27 -3.75 -1.44
CA ALA A 166 -2.09 -3.86 -2.29
C ALA A 166 -2.09 -5.20 -3.03
N VAL A 167 -1.78 -5.17 -4.33
CA VAL A 167 -1.80 -6.35 -5.22
C VAL A 167 -0.67 -7.32 -4.90
N ASP A 168 0.48 -6.80 -4.47
CA ASP A 168 1.65 -7.58 -4.10
C ASP A 168 1.62 -8.12 -2.66
N ASP A 169 0.57 -7.79 -1.90
CA ASP A 169 0.34 -8.31 -0.55
C ASP A 169 -1.12 -8.74 -0.36
N PRO A 170 -1.43 -10.04 -0.56
CA PRO A 170 -2.77 -10.58 -0.36
C PRO A 170 -3.36 -10.29 1.04
N SER A 171 -2.53 -10.20 2.08
CA SER A 171 -3.01 -9.98 3.46
C SER A 171 -3.71 -8.62 3.61
N SER A 172 -3.34 -7.63 2.79
CA SER A 172 -4.02 -6.33 2.74
C SER A 172 -5.52 -6.40 2.35
N ALA A 173 -5.96 -7.51 1.73
CA ALA A 173 -7.35 -7.74 1.38
C ALA A 173 -8.18 -8.36 2.51
N LEU A 174 -7.55 -8.65 3.67
CA LEU A 174 -8.17 -9.22 4.86
C LEU A 174 -8.91 -10.54 4.56
N GLY A 175 -10.17 -10.66 4.97
CA GLY A 175 -10.89 -11.92 4.99
C GLY A 175 -11.03 -12.60 3.62
N CYS A 176 -11.06 -11.85 2.52
CA CYS A 176 -11.25 -12.45 1.19
C CYS A 176 -9.99 -13.13 0.66
N ALA A 177 -8.82 -12.81 1.23
CA ALA A 177 -7.54 -13.43 0.92
C ALA A 177 -7.03 -14.32 2.05
N LEU A 178 -7.90 -14.67 3.02
CA LEU A 178 -7.47 -15.29 4.27
C LEU A 178 -6.62 -16.55 4.10
N ALA A 179 -6.94 -17.39 3.10
CA ALA A 179 -6.21 -18.61 2.80
C ALA A 179 -4.77 -18.38 2.26
N GLU A 180 -4.49 -17.20 1.72
CA GLU A 180 -3.19 -16.78 1.20
C GLU A 180 -2.53 -15.72 2.11
N SER A 181 -3.20 -15.35 3.21
CA SER A 181 -2.74 -14.34 4.15
C SER A 181 -1.93 -14.92 5.30
N ARG A 182 -1.27 -14.03 6.05
CA ARG A 182 -0.55 -14.35 7.30
C ARG A 182 -1.46 -14.68 8.49
N PHE A 183 -2.70 -14.18 8.49
CA PHE A 183 -3.55 -14.15 9.69
C PHE A 183 -3.87 -15.50 10.35
N PRO A 184 -4.07 -16.62 9.60
CA PRO A 184 -4.21 -17.93 10.24
C PRO A 184 -3.00 -18.33 11.08
N ALA A 185 -1.79 -18.07 10.57
CA ALA A 185 -0.56 -18.33 11.31
C ALA A 185 -0.39 -17.38 12.49
N ASP A 186 -0.75 -16.09 12.34
CA ASP A 186 -0.70 -15.12 13.44
C ASP A 186 -1.64 -15.51 14.59
N ALA A 187 -2.85 -15.99 14.28
CA ALA A 187 -3.79 -16.47 15.27
C ALA A 187 -3.27 -17.72 16.01
N GLU A 188 -2.67 -18.66 15.27
CA GLU A 188 -2.04 -19.86 15.84
C GLU A 188 -0.82 -19.55 16.72
N ALA A 189 0.01 -18.59 16.30
CA ALA A 189 1.22 -18.20 17.02
C ALA A 189 0.88 -17.50 18.34
N THR A 190 0.02 -16.48 18.28
CA THR A 190 -0.43 -15.74 19.47
C THR A 190 -1.28 -16.60 20.43
N GLY A 191 -1.93 -17.66 19.93
CA GLY A 191 -2.87 -18.46 20.71
C GLY A 191 -4.10 -17.66 21.17
N ALA A 192 -4.38 -16.54 20.50
CA ALA A 192 -5.47 -15.62 20.82
C ALA A 192 -6.51 -15.57 19.69
N TRP A 193 -7.73 -15.17 20.02
CA TRP A 193 -8.71 -14.86 18.99
C TRP A 193 -8.29 -13.63 18.20
N LEU A 194 -8.29 -13.68 16.87
CA LEU A 194 -7.94 -12.53 16.04
C LEU A 194 -9.19 -11.91 15.43
N VAL A 195 -9.48 -10.66 15.79
CA VAL A 195 -10.60 -9.86 15.24
C VAL A 195 -10.02 -8.77 14.34
N ALA A 196 -10.13 -8.93 13.03
CA ALA A 196 -9.66 -7.93 12.07
C ALA A 196 -10.81 -7.01 11.65
N ALA A 197 -10.64 -5.69 11.86
CA ALA A 197 -11.58 -4.67 11.43
C ALA A 197 -11.05 -3.91 10.21
N GLY A 198 -11.60 -4.25 9.05
CA GLY A 198 -11.24 -3.63 7.77
C GLY A 198 -12.04 -2.36 7.49
N SER A 199 -11.34 -1.27 7.16
CA SER A 199 -11.97 -0.07 6.63
C SER A 199 -12.60 -0.35 5.25
N LEU A 200 -13.53 0.50 4.82
CA LEU A 200 -14.20 0.38 3.53
C LEU A 200 -14.29 1.74 2.86
N GLY A 201 -13.97 1.81 1.57
CA GLY A 201 -14.01 3.05 0.77
C GLY A 201 -12.63 3.51 0.32
N CYS A 202 -12.56 4.69 -0.31
CA CYS A 202 -11.31 5.29 -0.76
C CYS A 202 -10.94 6.46 0.17
N TYR A 203 -9.80 6.38 0.82
CA TYR A 203 -9.26 7.45 1.66
C TYR A 203 -7.96 7.93 1.04
N ASP A 204 -7.95 9.19 0.59
CA ASP A 204 -6.93 9.75 -0.29
C ASP A 204 -6.74 8.93 -1.58
N ALA A 205 -5.64 8.20 -1.68
CA ALA A 205 -5.30 7.31 -2.80
C ALA A 205 -5.50 5.82 -2.45
N GLN A 206 -5.70 5.50 -1.17
CA GLN A 206 -5.79 4.12 -0.70
C GLN A 206 -7.23 3.63 -0.78
N VAL A 207 -7.42 2.43 -1.33
CA VAL A 207 -8.72 1.77 -1.36
C VAL A 207 -8.75 0.67 -0.32
N PHE A 208 -9.76 0.71 0.55
CA PHE A 208 -9.97 -0.30 1.58
C PHE A 208 -11.19 -1.14 1.23
N CYS A 209 -11.05 -2.45 1.41
CA CYS A 209 -11.96 -3.43 0.84
C CYS A 209 -12.94 -4.04 1.84
N GLY A 210 -12.89 -3.63 3.10
CA GLY A 210 -13.66 -4.24 4.17
C GLY A 210 -13.17 -5.67 4.43
N SER A 211 -14.04 -6.66 4.22
CA SER A 211 -13.75 -8.07 4.50
C SER A 211 -13.22 -8.32 5.92
N SER A 212 -13.79 -7.62 6.91
CA SER A 212 -13.53 -7.85 8.34
C SER A 212 -13.79 -9.32 8.71
N PHE A 213 -13.02 -9.89 9.62
CA PHE A 213 -13.15 -11.31 9.97
C PHE A 213 -12.80 -11.59 11.44
N VAL A 214 -13.14 -12.79 11.89
CA VAL A 214 -12.79 -13.33 13.21
C VAL A 214 -12.20 -14.72 13.05
N LEU A 215 -10.97 -14.93 13.52
CA LEU A 215 -10.31 -16.23 13.61
C LEU A 215 -10.27 -16.71 15.06
N ALA A 216 -10.46 -18.01 15.24
CA ALA A 216 -10.18 -18.69 16.49
C ALA A 216 -8.65 -18.86 16.71
N PRO A 217 -8.19 -19.08 17.95
CA PRO A 217 -6.78 -19.29 18.31
C PRO A 217 -6.03 -20.39 17.56
N TRP A 218 -6.74 -21.27 16.86
CA TRP A 218 -6.17 -22.38 16.07
C TRP A 218 -6.35 -22.17 14.56
N GLY A 219 -6.50 -20.92 14.11
CA GLY A 219 -6.51 -20.54 12.70
C GLY A 219 -7.83 -20.76 11.94
N GLU A 220 -8.88 -21.25 12.61
CA GLU A 220 -10.18 -21.48 11.98
C GLU A 220 -11.03 -20.20 11.90
N LEU A 221 -11.65 -19.96 10.73
CA LEU A 221 -12.51 -18.80 10.49
C LEU A 221 -13.88 -18.97 11.17
N ALA A 222 -14.16 -18.11 12.15
CA ALA A 222 -15.42 -18.09 12.88
C ALA A 222 -16.48 -17.21 12.21
N ALA A 223 -16.07 -16.04 11.67
CA ALA A 223 -16.98 -15.10 11.04
C ALA A 223 -16.26 -14.24 10.00
N GLN A 224 -16.97 -13.83 8.93
CA GLN A 224 -16.45 -12.94 7.89
C GLN A 224 -17.54 -11.98 7.38
N ALA A 225 -17.16 -10.72 7.17
CA ALA A 225 -17.98 -9.70 6.53
C ALA A 225 -17.81 -9.73 5.00
N PRO A 226 -18.82 -9.31 4.22
CA PRO A 226 -18.70 -9.24 2.77
C PRO A 226 -17.60 -8.27 2.34
N THR A 227 -17.01 -8.54 1.18
CA THR A 227 -15.96 -7.74 0.56
C THR A 227 -16.59 -6.60 -0.25
N LEU A 228 -16.05 -5.39 -0.16
CA LEU A 228 -16.53 -4.17 -0.84
C LEU A 228 -17.98 -3.75 -0.51
N GLU A 229 -18.53 -4.23 0.61
CA GLU A 229 -19.91 -3.93 1.04
C GLU A 229 -19.96 -3.54 2.53
N GLU A 230 -20.93 -2.71 2.91
CA GLU A 230 -21.13 -2.36 4.32
C GLU A 230 -21.78 -3.52 5.09
N ALA A 231 -21.32 -3.78 6.32
CA ALA A 231 -21.87 -4.83 7.16
C ALA A 231 -21.64 -4.58 8.65
N LEU A 232 -22.49 -5.18 9.47
CA LEU A 232 -22.25 -5.35 10.90
C LEU A 232 -21.96 -6.82 11.19
N LEU A 233 -20.68 -7.17 11.28
CA LEU A 233 -20.22 -8.50 11.66
C LEU A 233 -20.46 -8.68 13.16
N VAL A 234 -20.97 -9.82 13.59
CA VAL A 234 -21.13 -10.15 15.01
C VAL A 234 -20.70 -11.58 15.24
N CYS A 235 -19.80 -11.79 16.18
CA CYS A 235 -19.26 -13.10 16.55
C CYS A 235 -19.22 -13.24 18.07
N ASP A 236 -19.53 -14.44 18.56
CA ASP A 236 -19.22 -14.81 19.93
C ASP A 236 -17.75 -15.26 19.98
N VAL A 237 -17.01 -14.75 20.97
CA VAL A 237 -15.58 -14.99 21.21
C VAL A 237 -15.43 -15.39 22.67
N ASP A 238 -15.06 -16.63 22.94
CA ASP A 238 -14.82 -17.13 24.29
C ASP A 238 -13.33 -17.50 24.44
N PRO A 239 -12.58 -16.79 25.31
CA PRO A 239 -11.19 -17.13 25.60
C PRO A 239 -10.97 -18.55 26.12
N SER A 240 -12.02 -19.19 26.64
CA SER A 240 -11.96 -20.56 27.14
C SER A 240 -12.33 -21.63 26.10
N ASP A 241 -12.70 -21.24 24.88
CA ASP A 241 -13.00 -22.19 23.82
C ASP A 241 -11.76 -22.99 23.44
N GLU A 242 -11.97 -24.28 23.17
CA GLU A 242 -10.97 -25.18 22.63
C GLU A 242 -11.45 -25.71 21.26
N GLY A 243 -10.52 -25.85 20.32
CA GLY A 243 -10.85 -26.25 18.95
C GLY A 243 -11.19 -27.73 18.77
N PRO A 244 -11.81 -28.09 17.63
CA PRO A 244 -12.21 -27.21 16.52
C PRO A 244 -13.56 -26.52 16.78
N LEU A 245 -13.84 -25.47 16.00
CA LEU A 245 -15.16 -24.83 16.00
C LEU A 245 -16.25 -25.84 15.56
N GLU A 246 -17.46 -25.74 16.13
CA GLU A 246 -18.58 -26.61 15.74
C GLU A 246 -19.05 -26.38 14.28
N GLY A 247 -18.66 -25.26 13.66
CA GLY A 247 -19.00 -24.90 12.29
C GLY A 247 -18.11 -23.81 11.72
N PRO A 248 -16.83 -24.09 11.42
CA PRO A 248 -15.94 -23.12 10.82
C PRO A 248 -16.43 -22.73 9.43
N LEU A 249 -16.31 -21.45 9.09
CA LEU A 249 -16.53 -20.98 7.73
C LEU A 249 -15.36 -21.40 6.85
N THR A 250 -15.66 -21.74 5.61
CA THR A 250 -14.61 -21.93 4.60
C THR A 250 -14.25 -20.55 4.04
N PRO A 251 -12.96 -20.16 4.05
CA PRO A 251 -12.54 -18.91 3.44
C PRO A 251 -12.97 -18.81 1.97
N GLU A 252 -13.22 -17.58 1.51
CA GLU A 252 -13.48 -17.31 0.10
C GLU A 252 -12.26 -17.68 -0.76
N VAL A 253 -12.51 -18.07 -2.02
CA VAL A 253 -11.41 -18.27 -2.97
C VAL A 253 -10.95 -16.90 -3.44
N TYR A 254 -9.70 -16.56 -3.14
CA TYR A 254 -9.10 -15.31 -3.55
C TYR A 254 -8.82 -15.30 -5.06
N ASP A 255 -9.29 -14.26 -5.74
CA ASP A 255 -8.98 -13.96 -7.14
C ASP A 255 -8.44 -12.54 -7.18
N ALA A 256 -7.10 -12.43 -7.19
CA ALA A 256 -6.42 -11.14 -7.12
C ALA A 256 -6.87 -10.17 -8.23
N PRO A 257 -6.92 -10.53 -9.53
CA PRO A 257 -7.47 -9.65 -10.56
C PRO A 257 -8.90 -9.19 -10.28
N LEU A 258 -9.80 -10.08 -9.86
CA LEU A 258 -11.19 -9.69 -9.53
C LEU A 258 -11.23 -8.71 -8.35
N MET A 259 -10.42 -8.95 -7.33
CA MET A 259 -10.30 -8.09 -6.16
C MET A 259 -9.79 -6.69 -6.54
N THR A 260 -8.70 -6.63 -7.30
CA THR A 260 -8.13 -5.39 -7.83
C THR A 260 -9.13 -4.61 -8.69
N TRP A 261 -9.91 -5.29 -9.54
CA TRP A 261 -10.96 -4.64 -10.33
C TRP A 261 -12.03 -4.02 -9.44
N GLY A 262 -12.47 -4.73 -8.40
CA GLY A 262 -13.43 -4.23 -7.42
C GLY A 262 -12.91 -3.00 -6.66
N ALA A 263 -11.65 -3.04 -6.18
CA ALA A 263 -11.00 -1.92 -5.53
C ALA A 263 -10.90 -0.69 -6.45
N LEU A 264 -10.42 -0.88 -7.69
CA LEU A 264 -10.36 0.17 -8.69
C LEU A 264 -11.73 0.77 -9.01
N THR A 265 -12.76 -0.07 -9.09
CA THR A 265 -14.14 0.36 -9.38
C THR A 265 -14.67 1.23 -8.24
N LEU A 266 -14.45 0.80 -6.99
CA LEU A 266 -14.83 1.55 -5.78
C LEU A 266 -14.11 2.90 -5.72
N GLY A 267 -12.79 2.91 -5.86
CA GLY A 267 -11.98 4.13 -5.85
C GLY A 267 -12.38 5.09 -6.97
N LEU A 268 -12.60 4.60 -8.19
CA LEU A 268 -12.98 5.44 -9.32
C LEU A 268 -14.39 6.01 -9.17
N ALA A 269 -15.32 5.23 -8.63
CA ALA A 269 -16.67 5.69 -8.32
C ALA A 269 -16.65 6.84 -7.29
N GLU A 270 -15.80 6.77 -6.28
CA GLU A 270 -15.65 7.84 -5.29
C GLU A 270 -14.95 9.08 -5.88
N ALA A 271 -13.83 8.89 -6.57
CA ALA A 271 -13.04 9.98 -7.15
C ALA A 271 -13.79 10.76 -8.25
N CYS A 272 -14.61 10.08 -9.05
CA CYS A 272 -15.34 10.68 -10.18
C CYS A 272 -16.84 10.89 -9.92
N GLY A 273 -17.43 10.16 -8.98
CA GLY A 273 -18.86 10.24 -8.66
C GLY A 273 -19.22 11.38 -7.72
N GLY A 274 -18.24 11.95 -6.99
CA GLY A 274 -18.44 13.14 -6.16
C GLY A 274 -19.12 14.27 -6.95
N GLU A 275 -20.25 14.76 -6.45
CA GLU A 275 -21.09 15.80 -7.08
C GLU A 275 -21.59 15.47 -8.50
N GLY A 276 -21.54 14.21 -8.95
CA GLY A 276 -22.04 13.79 -10.26
C GLY A 276 -21.16 14.23 -11.44
N ARG A 277 -19.86 14.47 -11.22
CA ARG A 277 -18.89 14.94 -12.23
C ARG A 277 -18.75 13.95 -13.41
N GLY A 278 -18.65 12.65 -13.10
CA GLY A 278 -18.38 11.61 -14.09
C GLY A 278 -16.93 11.66 -14.60
N ALA A 279 -16.64 10.88 -15.64
CA ALA A 279 -15.30 10.77 -16.22
C ALA A 279 -15.28 11.10 -17.72
N CYS A 280 -14.15 11.58 -18.22
CA CYS A 280 -13.84 11.61 -19.64
C CYS A 280 -12.54 10.86 -19.94
N ALA A 281 -12.53 10.05 -20.99
CA ALA A 281 -11.39 9.22 -21.36
C ALA A 281 -11.12 9.26 -22.87
N LEU A 282 -9.89 8.93 -23.26
CA LEU A 282 -9.50 8.76 -24.65
C LEU A 282 -9.86 7.35 -25.14
N ALA A 283 -10.54 7.27 -26.27
CA ALA A 283 -10.72 6.01 -26.99
C ALA A 283 -9.57 5.80 -27.98
N VAL A 284 -8.49 5.17 -27.51
CA VAL A 284 -7.35 4.73 -28.33
C VAL A 284 -7.16 3.21 -28.18
N GLY A 285 -6.63 2.54 -29.22
CA GLY A 285 -6.57 1.07 -29.30
C GLY A 285 -5.53 0.40 -28.39
N GLU A 286 -4.94 1.14 -27.45
CA GLU A 286 -3.96 0.60 -26.51
C GLU A 286 -4.66 -0.07 -25.33
N LEU A 287 -4.21 -1.26 -24.93
CA LEU A 287 -4.89 -2.03 -23.89
C LEU A 287 -5.11 -1.26 -22.57
N PRO A 288 -4.13 -0.52 -22.01
CA PRO A 288 -4.37 0.27 -20.79
C PRO A 288 -5.48 1.32 -20.97
N ALA A 289 -5.56 1.98 -22.13
CA ALA A 289 -6.60 2.97 -22.42
C ALA A 289 -7.99 2.34 -22.54
N LEU A 290 -8.06 1.20 -23.22
CA LEU A 290 -9.28 0.40 -23.33
C LEU A 290 -9.75 -0.10 -21.96
N LEU A 291 -8.81 -0.53 -21.10
CA LEU A 291 -9.11 -0.98 -19.76
C LEU A 291 -9.58 0.18 -18.87
N ALA A 292 -8.91 1.33 -18.89
CA ALA A 292 -9.31 2.52 -18.14
C ALA A 292 -10.73 2.99 -18.54
N LEU A 293 -11.07 2.97 -19.83
CA LEU A 293 -12.42 3.26 -20.30
C LEU A 293 -13.45 2.22 -19.82
N THR A 294 -13.08 0.93 -19.83
CA THR A 294 -13.94 -0.15 -19.33
C THR A 294 -14.19 0.00 -17.83
N LEU A 295 -13.15 0.31 -17.06
CA LEU A 295 -13.22 0.56 -15.63
C LEU A 295 -14.14 1.74 -15.32
N ALA A 296 -14.02 2.84 -16.07
CA ALA A 296 -14.90 4.00 -15.92
C ALA A 296 -16.37 3.66 -16.19
N ALA A 297 -16.64 2.83 -17.20
CA ALA A 297 -18.00 2.41 -17.51
C ALA A 297 -18.60 1.50 -16.43
N ASP A 298 -17.80 0.61 -15.83
CA ASP A 298 -18.25 -0.24 -14.73
C ASP A 298 -18.46 0.56 -13.43
N ALA A 299 -17.57 1.52 -13.12
CA ALA A 299 -17.65 2.32 -11.90
C ALA A 299 -18.79 3.37 -11.91
N LEU A 300 -19.02 4.02 -13.07
CA LEU A 300 -19.93 5.17 -13.18
C LEU A 300 -21.19 4.88 -13.99
N GLY A 301 -21.25 3.71 -14.62
CA GLY A 301 -22.21 3.40 -15.67
C GLY A 301 -21.90 4.15 -16.99
N PRO A 302 -22.40 3.66 -18.13
CA PRO A 302 -22.11 4.24 -19.44
C PRO A 302 -22.58 5.69 -19.60
N MET A 303 -23.57 6.14 -18.82
CA MET A 303 -24.06 7.51 -18.82
C MET A 303 -23.12 8.50 -18.12
N GLY A 304 -22.34 8.01 -17.15
CA GLY A 304 -21.36 8.79 -16.39
C GLY A 304 -20.02 8.97 -17.11
N VAL A 305 -19.85 8.37 -18.29
CA VAL A 305 -18.61 8.37 -19.05
C VAL A 305 -18.77 9.12 -20.36
N ARG A 306 -17.83 10.03 -20.62
CA ARG A 306 -17.65 10.74 -21.88
C ARG A 306 -16.38 10.26 -22.56
N VAL A 307 -16.40 10.21 -23.88
CA VAL A 307 -15.31 9.66 -24.66
C VAL A 307 -14.87 10.69 -25.68
N LEU A 308 -13.56 10.94 -25.72
CA LEU A 308 -12.92 11.60 -26.85
C LEU A 308 -12.30 10.52 -27.74
N ALA A 309 -12.80 10.39 -28.97
CA ALA A 309 -12.33 9.44 -29.96
C ALA A 309 -11.52 10.18 -31.05
N PRO A 310 -10.18 10.24 -30.93
CA PRO A 310 -9.35 10.84 -31.96
C PRO A 310 -9.38 9.99 -33.24
N VAL A 311 -9.39 10.66 -34.40
CA VAL A 311 -9.09 10.05 -35.70
C VAL A 311 -7.61 10.29 -35.97
N THR A 312 -6.84 9.21 -35.95
CA THR A 312 -5.38 9.23 -36.01
C THR A 312 -4.88 8.76 -37.37
N SER A 313 -3.56 8.79 -37.58
CA SER A 313 -2.95 8.14 -38.74
C SER A 313 -2.97 6.60 -38.66
N ARG A 314 -3.56 6.01 -37.61
CA ARG A 314 -3.64 4.56 -37.33
C ARG A 314 -5.10 4.07 -37.30
N PRO A 315 -5.75 3.91 -38.45
CA PRO A 315 -7.18 3.57 -38.52
C PRO A 315 -7.53 2.20 -37.89
N GLU A 316 -6.59 1.26 -37.83
CA GLU A 316 -6.78 -0.03 -37.14
C GLU A 316 -6.96 0.16 -35.63
N SER A 317 -6.12 1.00 -35.01
CA SER A 317 -6.22 1.36 -33.59
C SER A 317 -7.53 2.09 -33.29
N ASP A 318 -7.90 3.07 -34.13
CA ASP A 318 -9.14 3.82 -33.99
C ASP A 318 -10.37 2.89 -34.05
N SER A 319 -10.33 1.89 -34.94
CA SER A 319 -11.40 0.90 -35.09
C SER A 319 -11.55 0.00 -33.86
N VAL A 320 -10.44 -0.44 -33.25
CA VAL A 320 -10.45 -1.21 -32.00
C VAL A 320 -11.11 -0.39 -30.88
N ALA A 321 -10.70 0.86 -30.73
CA ALA A 321 -11.25 1.74 -29.69
C ALA A 321 -12.74 2.03 -29.87
N LEU A 322 -13.18 2.35 -31.09
CA LEU A 322 -14.59 2.58 -31.38
C LEU A 322 -15.45 1.31 -31.21
N SER A 323 -14.87 0.12 -31.41
CA SER A 323 -15.56 -1.14 -31.15
C SER A 323 -15.82 -1.33 -29.67
N LEU A 324 -14.85 -1.00 -28.80
CA LEU A 324 -15.05 -1.01 -27.35
C LEU A 324 -16.12 -0.01 -26.91
N VAL A 325 -16.07 1.24 -27.40
CA VAL A 325 -17.06 2.29 -27.07
C VAL A 325 -18.50 1.80 -27.31
N ARG A 326 -18.72 1.09 -28.44
CA ARG A 326 -20.01 0.47 -28.77
C ARG A 326 -20.35 -0.70 -27.85
N ALA A 327 -19.37 -1.56 -27.54
CA ALA A 327 -19.56 -2.72 -26.66
C ALA A 327 -19.95 -2.29 -25.23
N LEU A 328 -19.35 -1.20 -24.73
CA LEU A 328 -19.67 -0.58 -23.43
C LEU A 328 -20.99 0.21 -23.45
N ARG A 329 -21.63 0.37 -24.63
CA ARG A 329 -22.90 1.09 -24.80
C ARG A 329 -22.83 2.55 -24.34
N ILE A 330 -21.69 3.20 -24.53
CA ILE A 330 -21.57 4.65 -24.30
C ILE A 330 -22.51 5.38 -25.27
N PRO A 331 -23.38 6.29 -24.81
CA PRO A 331 -24.27 7.05 -25.68
C PRO A 331 -23.48 7.83 -26.74
N GLU A 332 -23.97 7.90 -27.99
CA GLU A 332 -23.29 8.68 -29.04
C GLU A 332 -23.17 10.17 -28.68
N ASP A 333 -24.12 10.73 -27.91
CA ASP A 333 -24.05 12.11 -27.39
C ASP A 333 -22.89 12.33 -26.41
N ASN A 334 -22.36 11.24 -25.81
CA ASN A 334 -21.19 11.25 -24.95
C ASN A 334 -19.88 10.98 -25.71
N VAL A 335 -19.91 10.79 -27.04
CA VAL A 335 -18.74 10.49 -27.86
C VAL A 335 -18.40 11.67 -28.77
N GLU A 336 -17.30 12.36 -28.48
CA GLU A 336 -16.77 13.45 -29.32
C GLU A 336 -15.65 12.92 -30.22
N ARG A 337 -15.76 13.14 -31.54
CA ARG A 337 -14.76 12.70 -32.52
C ARG A 337 -13.96 13.88 -33.04
N VAL A 338 -12.63 13.77 -33.03
CA VAL A 338 -11.72 14.84 -33.44
C VAL A 338 -10.63 14.30 -34.37
N ASP A 339 -10.43 14.94 -35.52
CA ASP A 339 -9.37 14.55 -36.46
C ASP A 339 -8.04 15.20 -36.09
N VAL A 340 -7.05 14.36 -35.75
CA VAL A 340 -5.68 14.76 -35.45
C VAL A 340 -4.67 14.22 -36.47
N SER A 341 -5.09 13.36 -37.40
CA SER A 341 -4.24 12.62 -38.36
C SER A 341 -3.35 13.51 -39.24
N GLY A 342 -3.71 14.79 -39.41
CA GLY A 342 -2.93 15.79 -40.15
C GLY A 342 -1.75 16.41 -39.40
N ALA A 343 -1.50 16.02 -38.14
CA ALA A 343 -0.48 16.65 -37.29
C ALA A 343 0.97 16.34 -37.72
N GLY A 344 1.20 15.32 -38.53
CA GLY A 344 2.51 15.04 -39.14
C GLY A 344 3.46 14.17 -38.30
N SER A 345 3.10 13.82 -37.06
CA SER A 345 3.77 12.75 -36.31
C SER A 345 2.83 12.11 -35.26
N PRO A 346 3.01 10.82 -34.92
CA PRO A 346 2.20 10.17 -33.88
C PRO A 346 2.30 10.84 -32.50
N GLY A 347 3.45 11.43 -32.18
CA GLY A 347 3.65 12.19 -30.93
C GLY A 347 2.76 13.42 -30.88
N LEU A 348 2.77 14.24 -31.94
CA LEU A 348 1.91 15.43 -32.01
C LEU A 348 0.42 15.08 -32.10
N GLU A 349 0.06 13.97 -32.76
CA GLU A 349 -1.32 13.45 -32.74
C GLU A 349 -1.80 13.16 -31.31
N ARG A 350 -0.96 12.52 -30.50
CA ARG A 350 -1.24 12.25 -29.08
C ARG A 350 -1.37 13.54 -28.28
N ASP A 351 -0.46 14.49 -28.46
CA ASP A 351 -0.48 15.77 -27.74
C ASP A 351 -1.75 16.58 -28.05
N LEU A 352 -2.19 16.60 -29.31
CA LEU A 352 -3.44 17.23 -29.70
C LEU A 352 -4.65 16.51 -29.10
N ALA A 353 -4.68 15.18 -29.12
CA ALA A 353 -5.75 14.41 -28.48
C ALA A 353 -5.85 14.71 -26.97
N GLN A 354 -4.72 14.84 -26.29
CA GLN A 354 -4.66 15.24 -24.88
C GLN A 354 -5.19 16.67 -24.68
N ALA A 355 -4.80 17.62 -25.53
CA ALA A 355 -5.32 18.99 -25.47
C ALA A 355 -6.86 19.06 -25.63
N HIS A 356 -7.42 18.23 -26.52
CA HIS A 356 -8.87 18.09 -26.68
C HIS A 356 -9.53 17.40 -25.49
N LEU A 357 -8.88 16.41 -24.85
CA LEU A 357 -9.41 15.76 -23.65
C LEU A 357 -9.51 16.78 -22.51
N ALA A 358 -8.48 17.60 -22.33
CA ALA A 358 -8.48 18.68 -21.34
C ALA A 358 -9.64 19.66 -21.59
N ASP A 359 -9.93 19.97 -22.85
CA ASP A 359 -11.07 20.82 -23.20
C ASP A 359 -12.43 20.18 -22.88
N LEU A 360 -12.60 18.91 -23.24
CA LEU A 360 -13.80 18.14 -22.92
C LEU A 360 -14.04 18.10 -21.40
N ALA A 361 -13.00 17.81 -20.62
CA ALA A 361 -13.06 17.81 -19.16
C ALA A 361 -13.52 19.17 -18.61
N ARG A 362 -12.90 20.26 -19.07
CA ARG A 362 -13.28 21.63 -18.63
C ARG A 362 -14.72 21.99 -18.99
N ARG A 363 -15.19 21.66 -20.20
CA ARG A 363 -16.55 21.97 -20.64
C ARG A 363 -17.63 21.19 -19.89
N THR A 364 -17.29 20.00 -19.41
CA THR A 364 -18.26 19.06 -18.83
C THR A 364 -18.16 18.95 -17.31
N GLY A 365 -17.06 19.38 -16.71
CA GLY A 365 -16.76 19.18 -15.28
C GLY A 365 -16.31 17.76 -14.92
N ALA A 366 -16.26 16.85 -15.90
CA ALA A 366 -15.84 15.47 -15.73
C ALA A 366 -14.34 15.36 -15.45
N VAL A 367 -13.95 14.29 -14.75
CA VAL A 367 -12.55 13.98 -14.45
C VAL A 367 -11.88 13.41 -15.69
N ALA A 368 -10.79 14.03 -16.16
CA ALA A 368 -10.00 13.47 -17.25
C ALA A 368 -9.19 12.26 -16.76
N LEU A 369 -9.46 11.08 -17.32
CA LEU A 369 -8.73 9.87 -17.02
C LEU A 369 -7.55 9.70 -17.97
N GLY A 370 -6.40 9.40 -17.40
CA GLY A 370 -5.28 8.84 -18.14
C GLY A 370 -5.32 7.31 -18.16
N PHE A 371 -4.26 6.72 -18.68
CA PHE A 371 -4.13 5.29 -18.86
C PHE A 371 -2.69 4.81 -18.70
N ALA A 372 -1.83 5.60 -18.05
CA ALA A 372 -0.47 5.16 -17.76
C ALA A 372 -0.52 3.97 -16.80
N ASP A 373 0.33 2.97 -17.06
CA ASP A 373 0.57 1.82 -16.19
C ASP A 373 1.99 1.92 -15.56
N LYS A 374 2.22 1.21 -14.45
CA LYS A 374 3.46 1.28 -13.68
C LYS A 374 4.67 0.90 -14.53
N THR A 375 4.56 -0.14 -15.36
CA THR A 375 5.62 -0.57 -16.28
C THR A 375 5.97 0.52 -17.31
N GLY A 376 4.96 1.16 -17.89
CA GLY A 376 5.12 2.27 -18.82
C GLY A 376 5.80 3.46 -18.16
N LEU A 377 5.34 3.86 -16.97
CA LEU A 377 5.93 4.94 -16.19
C LEU A 377 7.39 4.65 -15.79
N ALA A 378 7.72 3.38 -15.54
CA ALA A 378 9.06 2.93 -15.18
C ALA A 378 10.02 2.89 -16.39
N LEU A 379 9.58 2.35 -17.54
CA LEU A 379 10.49 1.89 -18.60
C LEU A 379 10.30 2.57 -19.97
N GLU A 380 9.22 3.34 -20.17
CA GLU A 380 8.96 4.08 -21.41
C GLU A 380 9.23 5.59 -21.26
N PRO A 381 9.71 6.26 -22.32
CA PRO A 381 9.85 7.72 -22.31
C PRO A 381 8.51 8.41 -22.09
N GLN A 382 8.49 9.40 -21.20
CA GLN A 382 7.29 10.14 -20.81
C GLN A 382 7.17 11.49 -21.53
N ASP A 383 7.59 11.52 -22.79
CA ASP A 383 7.57 12.72 -23.63
C ASP A 383 6.14 12.97 -24.14
N GLY A 384 5.59 14.15 -23.86
CA GLY A 384 4.32 14.60 -24.42
C GLY A 384 3.40 15.31 -23.41
N ALA A 385 2.29 15.83 -23.93
CA ALA A 385 1.26 16.46 -23.11
C ALA A 385 0.45 15.42 -22.33
N ARG A 386 0.09 15.74 -21.08
CA ARG A 386 -0.85 14.97 -20.28
C ARG A 386 -1.98 15.88 -19.82
N ALA A 387 -3.21 15.46 -20.11
CA ALA A 387 -4.44 16.13 -19.67
C ALA A 387 -5.12 15.43 -18.50
N SER A 388 -4.64 14.24 -18.13
CA SER A 388 -5.19 13.42 -17.06
C SER A 388 -5.13 14.14 -15.72
N GLN A 389 -6.25 14.02 -14.99
CA GLN A 389 -6.40 14.46 -13.60
C GLN A 389 -6.32 13.27 -12.64
N LEU A 390 -6.56 12.05 -13.15
CA LEU A 390 -6.48 10.79 -12.42
C LEU A 390 -5.90 9.73 -13.36
N GLU A 391 -4.95 8.94 -12.87
CA GLU A 391 -4.32 7.83 -13.60
C GLU A 391 -4.65 6.52 -12.88
N PRO A 392 -5.81 5.88 -13.14
CA PRO A 392 -6.31 4.79 -12.30
C PRO A 392 -5.43 3.53 -12.35
N LEU A 393 -4.59 3.37 -13.37
CA LEU A 393 -3.74 2.18 -13.56
C LEU A 393 -2.27 2.43 -13.25
N ALA A 394 -1.90 3.63 -12.80
CA ALA A 394 -0.49 4.05 -12.71
C ALA A 394 0.32 3.25 -11.69
N ASP A 395 -0.33 2.59 -10.74
CA ASP A 395 0.31 1.73 -9.75
C ASP A 395 0.11 0.22 -10.01
N LEU A 396 -0.26 -0.15 -11.24
CA LEU A 396 -0.35 -1.55 -11.68
C LEU A 396 0.67 -1.85 -12.78
N TYR A 397 1.33 -3.01 -12.69
CA TYR A 397 2.20 -3.45 -13.76
C TYR A 397 1.38 -3.82 -15.00
N ARG A 398 1.99 -3.71 -16.19
CA ARG A 398 1.29 -3.98 -17.45
C ARG A 398 0.88 -5.44 -17.58
N SER A 399 1.62 -6.37 -16.97
CA SER A 399 1.17 -7.76 -16.81
C SER A 399 -0.13 -7.87 -16.00
N ASP A 400 -0.29 -7.10 -14.91
CA ASP A 400 -1.54 -7.00 -14.15
C ASP A 400 -2.66 -6.40 -14.99
N VAL A 401 -2.39 -5.34 -15.76
CA VAL A 401 -3.36 -4.75 -16.71
C VAL A 401 -3.86 -5.79 -17.72
N VAL A 402 -2.97 -6.66 -18.22
CA VAL A 402 -3.36 -7.77 -19.10
C VAL A 402 -4.20 -8.80 -18.35
N ALA A 403 -3.83 -9.17 -17.13
CA ALA A 403 -4.57 -10.11 -16.29
C ALA A 403 -5.98 -9.58 -15.97
N LEU A 404 -6.11 -8.29 -15.62
CA LEU A 404 -7.36 -7.59 -15.37
C LEU A 404 -8.24 -7.57 -16.61
N ALA A 405 -7.70 -7.24 -17.78
CA ALA A 405 -8.46 -7.26 -19.02
C ALA A 405 -8.99 -8.66 -19.36
N ARG A 406 -8.19 -9.71 -19.12
CA ARG A 406 -8.60 -11.11 -19.30
C ARG A 406 -9.69 -11.51 -18.31
N MET A 407 -9.49 -11.23 -17.01
CA MET A 407 -10.46 -11.48 -15.96
C MET A 407 -11.77 -10.77 -16.27
N ARG A 408 -11.72 -9.47 -16.59
CA ARG A 408 -12.93 -8.68 -16.85
C ARG A 408 -13.71 -9.18 -18.06
N ASN A 409 -13.02 -9.73 -19.06
CA ASN A 409 -13.67 -10.37 -20.20
C ASN A 409 -14.41 -11.67 -19.86
N THR A 410 -14.11 -12.33 -18.73
CA THR A 410 -14.88 -13.49 -18.26
C THR A 410 -16.29 -13.11 -17.82
N MET A 411 -16.47 -11.88 -17.31
CA MET A 411 -17.78 -11.34 -16.92
C MET A 411 -18.58 -10.88 -18.15
N SER A 412 -17.92 -10.13 -19.04
CA SER A 412 -18.50 -9.70 -20.32
C SER A 412 -17.37 -9.36 -21.31
N PRO A 413 -17.28 -10.04 -22.46
CA PRO A 413 -16.14 -9.94 -23.38
C PRO A 413 -16.20 -8.67 -24.24
N VAL A 414 -15.90 -7.53 -23.62
CA VAL A 414 -15.95 -6.20 -24.27
C VAL A 414 -14.62 -5.79 -24.89
N VAL A 415 -13.50 -6.29 -24.37
CA VAL A 415 -12.16 -6.03 -24.91
C VAL A 415 -11.83 -7.06 -25.99
N GLY A 416 -11.64 -6.62 -27.23
CA GLY A 416 -11.38 -7.50 -28.39
C GLY A 416 -10.00 -8.18 -28.36
N GLN A 417 -9.86 -9.27 -29.12
CA GLN A 417 -8.59 -10.02 -29.23
C GLN A 417 -7.46 -9.19 -29.85
N GLU A 418 -7.82 -8.26 -30.74
CA GLU A 418 -6.90 -7.33 -31.38
C GLU A 418 -6.19 -6.44 -30.35
N ALA A 419 -6.86 -6.08 -29.25
CA ALA A 419 -6.26 -5.30 -28.17
C ALA A 419 -5.17 -6.09 -27.42
N PHE A 420 -5.39 -7.39 -27.18
CA PHE A 420 -4.39 -8.26 -26.55
C PHE A 420 -3.19 -8.53 -27.46
N ALA A 421 -3.43 -8.73 -28.76
CA ALA A 421 -2.37 -8.89 -29.74
C ALA A 421 -1.52 -7.61 -29.90
N GLY A 422 -2.10 -6.45 -29.62
CA GLY A 422 -1.47 -5.13 -29.71
C GLY A 422 -0.79 -4.63 -28.42
N VAL A 423 -0.66 -5.46 -27.37
CA VAL A 423 0.01 -5.06 -26.13
C VAL A 423 1.46 -4.69 -26.42
N ARG A 424 1.81 -3.45 -26.09
CA ARG A 424 3.18 -2.94 -26.25
C ARG A 424 4.04 -3.40 -25.08
N VAL A 425 5.24 -3.87 -25.37
CA VAL A 425 6.25 -4.20 -24.37
C VAL A 425 7.36 -3.15 -24.46
N PRO A 426 7.78 -2.53 -23.35
CA PRO A 426 8.84 -1.54 -23.41
C PRO A 426 10.14 -2.13 -23.97
N GLU A 427 10.88 -1.31 -24.71
CA GLU A 427 12.18 -1.72 -25.25
C GLU A 427 13.27 -1.51 -24.21
N VAL A 428 13.91 -2.62 -23.81
CA VAL A 428 15.09 -2.65 -22.94
C VAL A 428 16.19 -3.43 -23.66
N GLU A 429 17.39 -2.84 -23.71
CA GLU A 429 18.51 -3.40 -24.46
C GLU A 429 18.87 -4.82 -23.97
N GLY A 430 18.98 -5.78 -24.89
CA GLY A 430 19.38 -7.16 -24.62
C GLY A 430 18.27 -8.11 -24.16
N LEU A 431 17.13 -7.59 -23.70
CA LEU A 431 16.03 -8.42 -23.19
C LEU A 431 15.32 -9.24 -24.27
N ASP A 432 15.32 -8.78 -25.52
CA ASP A 432 14.67 -9.46 -26.64
C ASP A 432 15.39 -10.73 -27.08
N ALA A 433 16.73 -10.74 -26.95
CA ALA A 433 17.55 -11.91 -27.21
C ALA A 433 17.37 -12.99 -26.12
N GLU A 434 17.22 -12.58 -24.86
CA GLU A 434 17.06 -13.48 -23.72
C GLU A 434 15.63 -13.98 -23.57
N PHE A 435 14.64 -13.10 -23.82
CA PHE A 435 13.22 -13.40 -23.79
C PHE A 435 12.56 -13.04 -25.15
N PRO A 436 12.54 -13.99 -26.11
CA PRO A 436 12.01 -13.74 -27.45
C PRO A 436 10.50 -13.48 -27.50
N ALA A 437 9.74 -14.13 -26.61
CA ALA A 437 8.29 -13.95 -26.52
C ALA A 437 7.95 -12.67 -25.74
N ALA A 438 7.08 -11.84 -26.30
CA ALA A 438 6.64 -10.57 -25.70
C ALA A 438 6.04 -10.76 -24.29
N GLU A 439 5.21 -11.80 -24.11
CA GLU A 439 4.55 -12.10 -22.83
C GLU A 439 5.58 -12.45 -21.74
N THR A 440 6.54 -13.32 -22.04
CA THR A 440 7.61 -13.70 -21.10
C THR A 440 8.52 -12.53 -20.80
N ARG A 441 8.84 -11.70 -21.80
CA ARG A 441 9.65 -10.49 -21.61
C ARG A 441 8.97 -9.50 -20.67
N LEU A 442 7.68 -9.25 -20.89
CA LEU A 442 6.89 -8.36 -20.04
C LEU A 442 6.83 -8.88 -18.60
N ALA A 443 6.50 -10.15 -18.42
CA ALA A 443 6.43 -10.77 -17.11
C ALA A 443 7.78 -10.70 -16.36
N PHE A 444 8.90 -10.90 -17.07
CA PHE A 444 10.22 -10.78 -16.47
C PHE A 444 10.56 -9.34 -16.07
N MET A 445 10.24 -8.35 -16.91
CA MET A 445 10.45 -6.93 -16.60
C MET A 445 9.67 -6.51 -15.36
N ASP A 446 8.38 -6.88 -15.30
CA ASP A 446 7.51 -6.54 -14.17
C ASP A 446 7.96 -7.25 -12.89
N LEU A 447 8.44 -8.50 -12.96
CA LEU A 447 9.03 -9.22 -11.83
C LEU A 447 10.30 -8.54 -11.29
N VAL A 448 11.17 -8.05 -12.18
CA VAL A 448 12.39 -7.32 -11.76
C VAL A 448 12.01 -5.99 -11.13
N LEU A 449 11.03 -5.28 -11.69
CA LEU A 449 10.51 -4.04 -11.10
C LEU A 449 9.91 -4.31 -9.72
N SER A 450 9.04 -5.33 -9.57
CA SER A 450 8.40 -5.66 -8.30
C SER A 450 9.41 -6.04 -7.22
N SER A 451 10.45 -6.78 -7.62
CA SER A 451 11.53 -7.17 -6.71
C SER A 451 12.37 -5.97 -6.25
N TYR A 452 12.55 -4.96 -7.11
CA TYR A 452 13.40 -3.81 -6.83
C TYR A 452 12.64 -2.67 -6.13
N VAL A 453 11.36 -2.48 -6.45
CA VAL A 453 10.53 -1.35 -5.97
C VAL A 453 9.77 -1.76 -4.71
N GLU A 454 8.93 -2.79 -4.77
CA GLU A 454 8.08 -3.22 -3.66
C GLU A 454 8.86 -4.03 -2.63
N TRP A 455 9.61 -5.05 -3.05
CA TRP A 455 10.37 -5.90 -2.14
C TRP A 455 11.75 -5.35 -1.76
N GLU A 456 12.12 -4.19 -2.33
CA GLU A 456 13.37 -3.47 -2.05
C GLU A 456 14.65 -4.32 -2.11
N LEU A 457 14.64 -5.38 -2.93
CA LEU A 457 15.76 -6.31 -3.01
C LEU A 457 16.96 -5.64 -3.71
N PRO A 458 18.18 -5.79 -3.17
CA PRO A 458 19.38 -5.36 -3.86
C PRO A 458 19.50 -5.99 -5.26
N VAL A 459 20.02 -5.26 -6.24
CA VAL A 459 20.17 -5.74 -7.64
C VAL A 459 20.93 -7.07 -7.72
N SER A 460 21.87 -7.30 -6.79
CA SER A 460 22.62 -8.55 -6.71
C SER A 460 21.78 -9.73 -6.22
N ASP A 461 20.83 -9.49 -5.32
CA ASP A 461 19.92 -10.52 -4.81
C ASP A 461 18.88 -10.89 -5.86
N ILE A 462 18.32 -9.89 -6.55
CA ILE A 462 17.43 -10.12 -7.70
C ILE A 462 18.14 -10.98 -8.77
N ALA A 463 19.37 -10.64 -9.13
CA ALA A 463 20.15 -11.39 -10.11
C ALA A 463 20.49 -12.81 -9.63
N ALA A 464 20.74 -13.01 -8.33
CA ALA A 464 21.05 -14.32 -7.76
C ALA A 464 19.80 -15.23 -7.72
N GLU A 465 18.65 -14.69 -7.34
CA GLU A 465 17.41 -15.44 -7.20
C GLU A 465 16.68 -15.68 -8.53
N ARG A 466 16.61 -14.65 -9.38
CA ARG A 466 15.86 -14.69 -10.65
C ARG A 466 16.72 -15.11 -11.84
N GLY A 467 18.04 -15.14 -11.66
CA GLY A 467 19.00 -15.39 -12.74
C GLY A 467 19.10 -14.20 -13.70
N HIS A 468 19.65 -14.44 -14.89
CA HIS A 468 19.65 -13.46 -15.99
C HIS A 468 20.25 -12.09 -15.61
N ALA A 469 21.42 -12.11 -14.95
CA ALA A 469 22.04 -10.92 -14.35
C ALA A 469 22.12 -9.70 -15.30
N ALA A 470 22.43 -9.93 -16.58
CA ALA A 470 22.49 -8.86 -17.58
C ALA A 470 21.11 -8.23 -17.85
N ALA A 471 20.04 -9.03 -17.93
CA ALA A 471 18.69 -8.52 -18.08
C ALA A 471 18.19 -7.78 -16.82
N VAL A 472 18.50 -8.29 -15.62
CA VAL A 472 18.20 -7.59 -14.36
C VAL A 472 18.87 -6.21 -14.34
N GLU A 473 20.17 -6.16 -14.64
CA GLU A 473 20.92 -4.91 -14.71
C GLU A 473 20.33 -3.95 -15.75
N ALA A 474 19.93 -4.45 -16.92
CA ALA A 474 19.36 -3.64 -17.99
C ALA A 474 18.01 -3.01 -17.59
N VAL A 475 17.12 -3.77 -16.95
CA VAL A 475 15.81 -3.26 -16.49
C VAL A 475 15.98 -2.18 -15.42
N VAL A 476 16.80 -2.43 -14.39
CA VAL A 476 17.04 -1.46 -13.31
C VAL A 476 17.77 -0.22 -13.84
N SER A 477 18.72 -0.40 -14.76
CA SER A 477 19.41 0.73 -15.40
C SER A 477 18.44 1.59 -16.20
N ARG A 478 17.52 0.96 -16.93
CA ARG A 478 16.49 1.67 -17.70
C ARG A 478 15.55 2.49 -16.81
N LEU A 479 15.09 1.92 -15.69
CA LEU A 479 14.27 2.63 -14.70
C LEU A 479 14.98 3.91 -14.21
N ARG A 480 16.28 3.81 -13.87
CA ARG A 480 17.10 4.92 -13.37
C ARG A 480 17.44 5.95 -14.45
N GLU A 481 17.57 5.54 -15.71
CA GLU A 481 17.76 6.47 -16.83
C GLU A 481 16.55 7.39 -17.02
N LEU A 482 15.34 6.86 -16.85
CA LEU A 482 14.10 7.59 -17.07
C LEU A 482 13.62 8.36 -15.84
N GLU A 483 14.17 8.08 -14.67
CA GLU A 483 13.79 8.70 -13.40
C GLU A 483 13.79 10.24 -13.42
N GLY A 484 14.82 10.85 -14.01
CA GLY A 484 14.91 12.30 -14.10
C GLY A 484 13.89 12.95 -15.05
N ALA A 485 13.35 12.18 -16.00
CA ALA A 485 12.33 12.63 -16.94
C ALA A 485 10.91 12.17 -16.54
N ARG A 486 10.78 11.31 -15.53
CA ARG A 486 9.50 10.82 -15.03
C ARG A 486 8.74 11.99 -14.41
N PRO A 487 7.64 12.47 -15.01
CA PRO A 487 6.86 13.55 -14.41
C PRO A 487 6.32 13.10 -13.04
N ALA A 488 5.92 14.07 -12.21
CA ALA A 488 4.99 13.74 -11.14
C ALA A 488 3.73 13.18 -11.81
N CYS A 489 3.38 11.94 -11.49
CA CYS A 489 2.15 11.36 -12.00
C CYS A 489 0.97 12.13 -11.38
N PRO A 490 -0.10 12.44 -12.14
CA PRO A 490 -1.37 12.81 -11.53
C PRO A 490 -1.76 11.78 -10.45
N PRO A 491 -2.64 12.15 -9.50
CA PRO A 491 -3.14 11.23 -8.50
C PRO A 491 -3.53 9.88 -9.12
N SER A 492 -3.20 8.80 -8.41
CA SER A 492 -3.52 7.41 -8.74
C SER A 492 -4.06 6.75 -7.48
N PHE A 493 -4.72 5.61 -7.64
CA PHE A 493 -4.93 4.71 -6.51
C PHE A 493 -3.59 4.04 -6.16
N THR A 494 -3.29 3.96 -4.87
CA THR A 494 -2.17 3.18 -4.33
C THR A 494 -2.64 1.74 -4.22
N LEU A 495 -2.03 0.85 -5.00
CA LEU A 495 -2.39 -0.56 -5.14
C LEU A 495 -1.18 -1.48 -5.01
N SER A 496 -0.07 -0.94 -4.53
CA SER A 496 1.14 -1.68 -4.21
C SER A 496 1.67 -1.26 -2.85
N THR A 497 2.48 -2.10 -2.22
CA THR A 497 3.16 -1.75 -0.96
C THR A 497 4.12 -0.57 -1.11
N LYS A 498 4.65 -0.35 -2.32
CA LYS A 498 5.49 0.80 -2.64
C LYS A 498 5.26 1.34 -4.06
N THR A 499 4.83 2.59 -4.14
CA THR A 499 4.61 3.27 -5.42
C THR A 499 5.93 3.68 -6.08
N LEU A 500 5.89 3.93 -7.39
CA LEU A 500 7.06 4.46 -8.12
C LEU A 500 7.52 5.84 -7.66
N ASP A 501 6.64 6.63 -7.02
CA ASP A 501 6.99 7.96 -6.54
C ASP A 501 7.69 7.88 -5.17
N GLU A 502 7.26 6.97 -4.29
CA GLU A 502 7.94 6.66 -3.04
C GLU A 502 9.32 6.04 -3.25
N ALA A 503 9.46 5.16 -4.25
CA ALA A 503 10.74 4.55 -4.61
C ALA A 503 11.68 5.46 -5.42
N ARG A 504 11.30 6.74 -5.64
CA ARG A 504 12.06 7.65 -6.51
C ARG A 504 13.42 7.98 -5.90
N GLY A 505 14.47 7.69 -6.67
CA GLY A 505 15.84 8.07 -6.36
C GLY A 505 16.13 9.56 -6.56
N PRO A 506 17.30 10.04 -6.10
CA PRO A 506 17.72 11.42 -6.33
C PRO A 506 17.78 11.77 -7.81
N VAL A 507 17.11 12.87 -8.19
CA VAL A 507 17.13 13.36 -9.57
C VAL A 507 18.56 13.70 -9.99
N GLY A 508 19.00 13.11 -11.10
CA GLY A 508 20.35 13.33 -11.64
C GLY A 508 21.45 12.44 -11.03
N LEU A 509 21.08 11.42 -10.25
CA LEU A 509 22.03 10.42 -9.76
C LEU A 509 22.69 9.68 -10.94
N SER A 510 24.00 9.88 -11.09
CA SER A 510 24.82 9.24 -12.12
C SER A 510 25.30 7.84 -11.73
N TRP A 511 25.21 7.50 -10.44
CA TRP A 511 25.57 6.18 -9.96
C TRP A 511 24.62 5.12 -10.53
N ARG A 512 25.20 3.97 -10.89
CA ARG A 512 24.49 2.80 -11.37
C ARG A 512 24.99 1.60 -10.57
N ASP A 513 24.06 0.94 -9.91
CA ASP A 513 24.33 -0.35 -9.31
C ASP A 513 24.49 -1.43 -10.39
N ARG A 514 25.21 -2.49 -10.05
CA ARG A 514 25.37 -3.69 -10.88
C ARG A 514 25.28 -4.95 -10.02
N PRO A 515 24.91 -6.10 -10.60
CA PRO A 515 25.09 -7.38 -9.94
C PRO A 515 26.54 -7.58 -9.48
N ARG A 516 26.71 -8.05 -8.24
CA ARG A 516 28.00 -8.34 -7.61
C ARG A 516 28.04 -9.79 -7.17
N GLU A 517 29.20 -10.41 -7.36
CA GLU A 517 29.48 -11.73 -6.79
C GLU A 517 29.50 -11.67 -5.26
N LYS A 518 29.24 -12.80 -4.59
CA LYS A 518 29.19 -12.87 -3.10
C LYS A 518 30.43 -12.28 -2.44
N ASP A 519 31.60 -12.54 -3.01
CA ASP A 519 32.90 -12.05 -2.54
C ASP A 519 33.07 -10.53 -2.67
N GLU A 520 32.39 -9.89 -3.62
CA GLU A 520 32.42 -8.43 -3.80
C GLU A 520 31.47 -7.70 -2.85
N ARG A 521 30.49 -8.40 -2.27
CA ARG A 521 29.52 -7.85 -1.30
C ARG A 521 30.20 -7.59 0.04
N LEU A 522 29.56 -6.75 0.86
CA LEU A 522 30.09 -6.34 2.15
C LEU A 522 30.44 -7.53 3.05
N GLU A 523 29.56 -8.52 3.14
CA GLU A 523 29.80 -9.76 3.90
C GLU A 523 30.98 -10.57 3.37
N GLY A 524 31.06 -10.77 2.05
CA GLY A 524 32.17 -11.47 1.41
C GLY A 524 33.50 -10.73 1.60
N ARG A 525 33.49 -9.40 1.49
CA ARG A 525 34.66 -8.56 1.77
C ARG A 525 35.09 -8.66 3.23
N LEU A 526 34.16 -8.56 4.18
CA LEU A 526 34.46 -8.70 5.60
C LEU A 526 35.03 -10.10 5.92
N ALA A 527 34.48 -11.16 5.31
CA ALA A 527 35.01 -12.52 5.45
C ALA A 527 36.42 -12.68 4.83
N GLN A 528 36.67 -12.07 3.66
CA GLN A 528 37.99 -12.05 3.04
C GLN A 528 39.01 -11.27 3.88
N PHE A 529 38.65 -10.10 4.41
CA PHE A 529 39.51 -9.34 5.31
C PHE A 529 39.80 -10.11 6.60
N ALA A 530 38.81 -10.76 7.21
CA ALA A 530 39.00 -11.61 8.38
C ALA A 530 39.95 -12.79 8.09
N SER A 531 39.79 -13.47 6.95
CA SER A 531 40.68 -14.57 6.55
C SER A 531 42.10 -14.11 6.15
N GLY A 532 42.22 -12.92 5.55
CA GLY A 532 43.48 -12.26 5.20
C GLY A 532 44.29 -11.83 6.43
N ALA A 533 43.63 -11.29 7.45
CA ALA A 533 44.25 -10.96 8.73
C ALA A 533 44.80 -12.21 9.45
N VAL A 534 44.08 -13.33 9.37
CA VAL A 534 44.52 -14.62 9.93
C VAL A 534 45.73 -15.18 9.18
N THR A 535 45.74 -15.12 7.84
CA THR A 535 46.84 -15.65 7.01
C THR A 535 48.11 -14.78 7.07
N ALA A 536 47.98 -13.45 7.15
CA ALA A 536 49.12 -12.54 7.37
C ALA A 536 49.80 -12.76 8.74
N SER A 537 49.05 -13.21 9.74
CA SER A 537 49.61 -13.57 11.06
C SER A 537 50.45 -14.88 11.04
N GLN A 538 50.27 -15.74 10.02
CA GLN A 538 50.91 -17.05 9.93
C GLN A 538 52.05 -17.13 8.88
N GLY A 539 52.16 -16.15 7.98
CA GLY A 539 53.19 -16.10 6.94
C GLY A 539 54.29 -15.07 7.21
N GLY A 540 55.42 -15.50 7.78
CA GLY A 540 56.56 -14.64 8.10
C GLY A 540 57.36 -14.13 6.88
N ALA A 541 56.86 -13.10 6.20
CA ALA A 541 57.65 -12.25 5.30
C ALA A 541 57.29 -10.76 5.50
N PRO A 542 58.27 -9.84 5.47
CA PRO A 542 58.03 -8.43 5.76
C PRO A 542 57.37 -7.76 4.54
N SER A 543 56.04 -7.77 4.49
CA SER A 543 55.25 -6.99 3.54
C SER A 543 54.71 -5.75 4.23
N ASP A 544 55.17 -4.59 3.76
CA ASP A 544 54.61 -3.23 3.91
C ASP A 544 53.56 -3.05 5.03
N GLU A 545 54.02 -2.83 6.26
CA GLU A 545 53.16 -2.63 7.45
C GLU A 545 52.10 -1.54 7.24
N ARG A 546 52.34 -0.57 6.34
CA ARG A 546 51.38 0.50 6.00
C ARG A 546 50.19 0.06 5.16
N GLY A 547 50.29 -1.05 4.42
CA GLY A 547 49.20 -1.60 3.62
C GLY A 547 48.23 -2.41 4.48
N ALA A 548 48.77 -3.27 5.35
CA ALA A 548 47.99 -4.11 6.25
C ALA A 548 47.22 -3.31 7.31
N ASP A 549 47.79 -2.18 7.78
CA ASP A 549 47.11 -1.27 8.72
C ASP A 549 45.94 -0.56 8.04
N ARG A 550 46.13 -0.08 6.81
CA ARG A 550 45.06 0.55 6.01
C ARG A 550 43.93 -0.41 5.68
N ASP A 551 44.23 -1.66 5.34
CA ASP A 551 43.23 -2.66 4.99
C ASP A 551 42.39 -3.06 6.22
N ARG A 552 43.01 -3.08 7.41
CA ARG A 552 42.31 -3.26 8.69
C ARG A 552 41.45 -2.05 9.03
N ASP A 553 41.99 -0.84 8.90
CA ASP A 553 41.24 0.41 9.13
C ASP A 553 40.01 0.52 8.23
N VAL A 554 40.13 0.10 6.96
CA VAL A 554 39.01 0.08 6.01
C VAL A 554 37.99 -1.00 6.37
N ALA A 555 38.42 -2.18 6.80
CA ALA A 555 37.52 -3.24 7.23
C ALA A 555 36.74 -2.85 8.50
N ASP A 556 37.43 -2.25 9.48
CA ASP A 556 36.81 -1.73 10.70
C ASP A 556 35.82 -0.61 10.35
N LEU A 557 36.19 0.31 9.46
CA LEU A 557 35.31 1.41 9.02
C LEU A 557 34.09 0.90 8.25
N LEU A 558 34.24 -0.12 7.41
CA LEU A 558 33.12 -0.77 6.72
C LEU A 558 32.23 -1.57 7.70
N GLY A 559 32.83 -2.21 8.72
CA GLY A 559 32.10 -2.85 9.80
C GLY A 559 31.29 -1.85 10.61
N TYR A 560 31.90 -0.72 11.00
CA TYR A 560 31.22 0.38 11.68
C TYR A 560 30.09 0.95 10.84
N LEU A 561 30.30 1.18 9.54
CA LEU A 561 29.24 1.67 8.65
C LEU A 561 28.09 0.66 8.51
N ARG A 562 28.38 -0.64 8.47
CA ARG A 562 27.36 -1.71 8.46
C ARG A 562 26.53 -1.71 9.74
N ASP A 563 27.21 -1.76 10.87
CA ASP A 563 26.58 -1.84 12.17
C ASP A 563 25.78 -0.55 12.46
N PHE A 564 26.25 0.60 11.95
CA PHE A 564 25.51 1.87 11.97
C PHE A 564 24.29 1.88 11.05
N SER A 565 24.35 1.21 9.90
CA SER A 565 23.21 1.11 8.97
C SER A 565 22.15 0.09 9.41
N ALA A 566 22.55 -0.94 10.15
CA ALA A 566 21.65 -2.00 10.64
C ALA A 566 21.08 -1.70 12.04
N GLY A 567 21.77 -0.88 12.84
CA GLY A 567 21.31 -0.44 14.16
C GLY A 567 21.30 1.08 14.24
N GLY A 568 20.13 1.69 14.14
CA GLY A 568 19.98 3.13 14.33
C GLY A 568 20.48 3.57 15.71
N GLY A 569 21.58 4.32 15.75
CA GLY A 569 21.98 5.14 16.90
C GLY A 569 23.02 4.55 17.86
N PHE A 570 23.88 5.43 18.35
CA PHE A 570 24.95 5.13 19.31
C PHE A 570 24.41 4.51 20.62
N SER A 571 24.71 3.23 20.84
CA SER A 571 24.91 2.72 22.21
C SER A 571 26.28 3.20 22.68
N THR A 572 26.29 4.17 23.58
CA THR A 572 27.51 4.74 24.16
C THR A 572 28.27 3.67 24.95
N LEU A 573 29.49 3.32 24.50
CA LEU A 573 30.45 2.63 25.35
C LEU A 573 30.99 3.62 26.39
N ASP A 574 30.49 3.44 27.61
CA ASP A 574 30.93 4.12 28.80
C ASP A 574 32.35 3.67 29.19
N GLY A 575 33.24 4.64 29.39
CA GLY A 575 34.65 4.44 29.68
C GLY A 575 35.42 5.75 29.85
N GLY A 576 34.94 6.63 30.74
CA GLY A 576 35.59 7.92 31.04
C GLY A 576 36.96 7.82 31.73
N PRO A 577 37.56 8.94 32.23
CA PRO A 577 37.05 10.32 32.27
C PRO A 577 38.04 11.42 31.82
N ARG A 578 37.52 12.62 31.46
CA ARG A 578 38.01 13.95 31.87
C ARG A 578 37.20 15.12 31.27
N ASP A 579 36.37 15.72 32.13
CA ASP A 579 36.17 17.15 32.39
C ASP A 579 36.27 18.23 31.27
N THR A 580 35.12 18.88 31.01
CA THR A 580 34.80 20.32 31.21
C THR A 580 34.13 21.08 30.05
N SER A 581 32.90 21.55 30.35
CA SER A 581 32.24 22.81 29.93
C SER A 581 31.58 22.98 28.54
N GLY A 582 30.23 22.93 28.53
CA GLY A 582 29.32 23.91 27.86
C GLY A 582 29.02 23.76 26.35
N PRO A 583 28.02 24.50 25.82
CA PRO A 583 26.65 24.01 25.58
C PRO A 583 26.23 23.88 24.10
N ALA A 584 25.03 23.29 23.88
CA ALA A 584 24.31 23.02 22.62
C ALA A 584 24.37 24.10 21.52
N PRO A 585 24.27 23.72 20.23
CA PRO A 585 22.98 23.68 19.48
C PRO A 585 22.93 22.48 18.49
N GLY A 586 21.87 22.05 17.82
CA GLY A 586 20.58 22.61 17.42
C GLY A 586 20.31 22.20 15.96
N ALA A 587 19.08 21.73 15.69
CA ALA A 587 18.38 21.65 14.39
C ALA A 587 18.98 20.77 13.25
N GLY A 588 18.17 19.79 12.81
CA GLY A 588 18.36 19.06 11.54
C GLY A 588 17.06 18.39 11.06
N ALA A 589 16.35 19.12 10.17
CA ALA A 589 15.35 18.78 9.14
C ALA A 589 14.47 17.49 9.19
N PRO A 590 13.20 17.58 8.71
CA PRO A 590 12.20 16.53 8.81
C PRO A 590 12.30 15.50 7.68
N GLY A 591 12.34 14.21 8.05
CA GLY A 591 11.98 13.11 7.16
C GLY A 591 10.51 12.78 7.38
N THR A 592 9.66 13.21 6.45
CA THR A 592 8.27 12.76 6.33
C THR A 592 8.24 11.50 5.48
N GLY A 593 7.80 10.39 6.07
CA GLY A 593 7.58 9.11 5.42
C GLY A 593 7.29 8.08 6.50
N LEU A 594 6.01 7.71 6.65
CA LEU A 594 5.54 6.75 7.64
C LEU A 594 5.54 5.37 6.98
N TRP A 595 6.74 4.84 6.72
CA TRP A 595 6.93 3.48 6.21
C TRP A 595 8.40 3.08 6.34
N ASP A 596 8.71 2.28 7.37
CA ASP A 596 9.87 1.38 7.36
C ASP A 596 9.31 0.02 6.96
N GLY A 597 9.77 -0.54 5.83
CA GLY A 597 9.12 -1.65 5.13
C GLY A 597 9.06 -2.98 5.90
N PRO A 598 8.17 -3.92 5.50
CA PRO A 598 7.83 -5.10 6.28
C PRO A 598 8.60 -6.32 5.79
N PHE A 599 9.82 -6.56 6.26
CA PHE A 599 10.43 -7.89 6.09
C PHE A 599 11.21 -8.31 7.33
N SER A 600 10.58 -9.21 8.07
CA SER A 600 11.21 -10.20 8.94
C SER A 600 11.91 -11.25 8.05
N GLU A 601 13.15 -11.64 8.41
CA GLU A 601 13.87 -12.72 7.74
C GLU A 601 13.12 -14.05 7.97
N ASN A 602 12.41 -14.55 6.96
CA ASN A 602 12.18 -15.99 6.71
C ASN A 602 11.78 -16.29 5.26
#